data_AF-A0A1Q6I9H9-F1
#
_entry.id   AF-A0A1Q6I9H9-F1
#
_cell.length_a   1.000
_cell.length_b   1.000
_cell.length_c   1.000
_cell.angle_alpha   90.00
_cell.angle_beta   90.00
_cell.angle_gamma   90.00
#
_symmetry.space_group_name_H-M   'P 1'
#
loop_
_entity.id
_entity.type
_entity.pdbx_description
1 polymer ?
#
loop_
_entity_poly.entity_id
_entity_poly.type
_entity_poly.pdbx_seq_one_letter_code
_entity_poly.pdbx_strand_id
1 'polypeptide(L)'
;MMCEIKGRITADLGVRRGTTRQGTDYEIREYLITEQTQFGKSMAFTMFSNDGPIKEPLCVGDDVTVYFNVSAKEYTDKDGKKKWFNSVQAWKIQK
;
A
#
# COMPACT_ATOMS: atom_id res chain seq x y z
N MET A 1 -8.10 -7.79 -11.31
CA MET A 1 -6.81 -7.97 -11.99
C MET A 1 -5.83 -8.45 -10.95
N MET A 2 -5.09 -9.52 -11.23
CA MET A 2 -4.06 -10.03 -10.33
C MET A 2 -2.73 -9.41 -10.76
N CYS A 3 -2.19 -8.50 -9.95
CA CYS A 3 -0.92 -7.83 -10.24
C CYS A 3 0.14 -8.23 -9.21
N GLU A 4 1.40 -8.25 -9.65
CA GLU A 4 2.55 -8.46 -8.78
C GLU A 4 3.72 -7.54 -9.17
N ILE A 5 4.59 -7.26 -8.19
CA ILE A 5 5.88 -6.60 -8.41
C ILE A 5 6.91 -7.26 -7.49
N LYS A 6 8.11 -7.52 -8.03
CA LYS A 6 9.25 -8.02 -7.25
C LYS A 6 10.31 -6.94 -7.16
N GLY A 7 10.78 -6.64 -5.96
CA GLY A 7 11.75 -5.58 -5.75
C GLY A 7 12.14 -5.42 -4.30
N ARG A 8 12.86 -4.33 -4.02
CA ARG A 8 13.31 -3.97 -2.68
C ARG A 8 12.44 -2.85 -2.13
N ILE A 9 12.11 -2.90 -0.85
CA ILE A 9 11.51 -1.76 -0.15
C ILE A 9 12.55 -0.67 -0.01
N THR A 10 12.30 0.49 -0.62
CA THR A 10 13.23 1.62 -0.66
C THR A 10 12.81 2.76 0.27
N ALA A 11 11.54 2.82 0.69
CA ALA A 11 11.07 3.77 1.70
C ALA A 11 9.86 3.23 2.49
N ASP A 12 9.80 3.57 3.78
CA ASP A 12 8.58 3.56 4.59
C ASP A 12 7.95 4.96 4.50
N LEU A 13 6.76 5.05 3.92
CA LEU A 13 6.05 6.31 3.68
C LEU A 13 5.11 6.68 4.84
N GLY A 14 5.10 5.87 5.90
CA GLY A 14 4.43 6.14 7.15
C GLY A 14 3.19 5.30 7.41
N VAL A 15 2.61 5.55 8.57
CA VAL A 15 1.52 4.77 9.15
C VAL A 15 0.33 5.67 9.45
N ARG A 16 -0.86 5.19 9.12
CA ARG A 16 -2.14 5.78 9.54
C ARG A 16 -2.90 4.75 10.34
N ARG A 17 -3.30 5.14 11.55
CA ARG A 17 -4.12 4.32 12.45
C ARG A 17 -5.43 5.03 12.72
N GLY A 18 -6.43 4.24 13.08
CA GLY A 18 -7.68 4.76 13.59
C GLY A 18 -8.56 3.63 14.09
N THR A 19 -9.75 4.00 14.54
CA THR A 19 -10.77 3.06 14.97
C THR A 19 -11.95 3.18 14.03
N THR A 20 -12.44 2.05 13.54
CA THR A 20 -13.62 1.99 12.67
C THR A 20 -14.86 2.42 13.44
N ARG A 21 -15.96 2.69 12.72
CA ARG A 21 -17.26 2.99 13.36
C ARG A 21 -17.77 1.89 14.28
N GLN A 22 -17.29 0.66 14.10
CA GLN A 22 -17.68 -0.52 14.89
C GLN A 22 -16.77 -0.75 16.11
N GLY A 23 -15.79 0.13 16.35
CA GLY A 23 -14.88 0.02 17.49
C GLY A 23 -13.64 -0.85 17.25
N THR A 24 -13.47 -1.42 16.06
CA THR A 24 -12.27 -2.20 15.71
C THR A 24 -11.16 -1.27 15.23
N ASP A 25 -9.93 -1.48 15.70
CA ASP A 25 -8.76 -0.73 15.26
C ASP A 25 -8.30 -1.16 13.87
N TYR A 26 -7.81 -0.21 13.08
CA TYR A 26 -7.20 -0.47 11.78
C TYR A 26 -5.83 0.20 11.67
N GLU A 27 -4.97 -0.41 10.86
CA GLU A 27 -3.70 0.16 10.43
C GLU A 27 -3.60 0.14 8.91
N ILE A 28 -3.24 1.28 8.33
CA ILE A 28 -2.77 1.40 6.95
C ILE A 28 -1.31 1.80 7.03
N ARG A 29 -0.45 1.07 6.32
CA ARG A 29 0.95 1.43 6.16
C ARG A 29 1.31 1.51 4.69
N GLU A 30 2.09 2.52 4.33
CA GLU A 30 2.44 2.81 2.94
C GLU A 30 3.95 2.65 2.73
N TYR A 31 4.33 2.04 1.61
CA TYR A 31 5.73 1.75 1.27
C TYR A 31 6.02 2.09 -0.19
N LEU A 32 7.30 2.34 -0.48
CA LEU A 32 7.82 2.37 -1.85
C LEU A 32 8.63 1.09 -2.11
N ILE A 33 8.27 0.36 -3.16
CA ILE A 33 9.06 -0.75 -3.71
C ILE A 33 9.72 -0.32 -5.02
N THR A 34 10.97 -0.73 -5.23
CA THR A 34 11.70 -0.49 -6.48
C THR A 34 12.27 -1.80 -7.01
N GLU A 35 11.98 -2.11 -8.27
CA GLU A 35 12.57 -3.26 -8.97
C GLU A 35 14.11 -3.14 -9.02
N GLN A 36 14.82 -4.25 -8.77
CA GLN A 36 16.28 -4.27 -8.71
C GLN A 36 16.91 -4.50 -10.09
N THR A 37 16.61 -3.61 -11.05
CA THR A 37 17.18 -3.63 -12.41
C THR A 37 17.68 -2.24 -12.81
N GLN A 38 18.48 -2.13 -13.88
CA GLN A 38 19.06 -0.85 -14.34
C GLN A 38 18.00 0.23 -14.64
N PHE A 39 16.78 -0.17 -15.03
CA PHE A 39 15.67 0.73 -15.34
C PHE A 39 14.42 0.44 -14.47
N GLY A 40 14.65 -0.10 -13.28
CA GLY A 40 13.61 -0.57 -12.38
C GLY A 40 12.57 0.49 -12.07
N LYS A 41 11.29 0.11 -12.11
CA LYS A 41 10.19 1.01 -11.76
C LYS A 41 9.99 1.01 -10.25
N SER A 42 9.54 2.16 -9.75
CA SER A 42 9.12 2.31 -8.35
C SER A 42 7.60 2.40 -8.27
N MET A 43 7.03 1.82 -7.23
CA MET A 43 5.58 1.82 -7.00
C MET A 43 5.30 2.04 -5.51
N ALA A 44 4.45 3.02 -5.21
CA ALA A 44 3.89 3.18 -3.88
C ALA A 44 2.71 2.20 -3.71
N PHE A 45 2.64 1.54 -2.56
CA PHE A 45 1.53 0.64 -2.23
C PHE A 45 1.19 0.68 -0.76
N THR A 46 -0.01 0.20 -0.45
CA THR A 46 -0.53 0.16 0.93
C THR A 46 -0.73 -1.28 1.41
N MET A 47 -0.36 -1.53 2.66
CA MET A 47 -0.79 -2.69 3.44
C MET A 47 -1.91 -2.25 4.39
N PHE A 48 -2.91 -3.11 4.58
CA PHE A 48 -4.07 -2.84 5.42
C PHE A 48 -4.29 -3.97 6.42
N SER A 49 -4.54 -3.61 7.67
CA SER A 49 -4.99 -4.51 8.73
C SER A 49 -6.30 -3.96 9.32
N ASN A 50 -7.29 -4.83 9.48
CA ASN A 50 -8.56 -4.52 10.15
C ASN A 50 -8.59 -4.99 11.61
N ASP A 51 -7.46 -5.48 12.14
CA ASP A 51 -7.32 -6.09 13.46
C ASP A 51 -6.16 -5.43 14.22
N GLY A 52 -6.11 -4.09 14.17
CA GLY A 52 -5.04 -3.30 14.76
C GLY A 52 -3.74 -3.28 13.92
N PRO A 53 -2.56 -3.14 14.56
CA PRO A 53 -1.28 -3.01 13.85
C PRO A 53 -0.96 -4.17 12.92
N ILE A 54 -0.26 -3.88 11.82
CA ILE A 54 0.24 -4.92 10.92
C ILE A 54 1.25 -5.79 11.68
N LYS A 55 0.98 -7.09 11.77
CA LYS A 55 1.77 -8.05 12.56
C LYS A 55 3.20 -8.22 12.03
N GLU A 56 3.35 -8.22 10.72
CA GLU A 56 4.63 -8.39 10.02
C GLU A 56 4.89 -7.19 9.09
N PRO A 57 5.28 -6.03 9.64
CA PRO A 57 5.63 -4.88 8.81
C PRO A 57 6.90 -5.17 8.01
N LEU A 58 7.04 -4.48 6.88
CA LEU A 58 8.25 -4.52 6.05
C LEU A 58 9.27 -3.49 6.53
N CYS A 59 10.54 -3.78 6.28
CA CYS A 59 11.64 -2.86 6.54
C CYS A 59 12.23 -2.34 5.23
N VAL A 60 12.77 -1.11 5.26
CA VAL A 60 13.61 -0.63 4.15
C VAL A 60 14.80 -1.57 4.00
N GLY A 61 15.03 -2.05 2.78
CA GLY A 61 16.02 -3.08 2.49
C GLY A 61 15.43 -4.47 2.26
N ASP A 62 14.18 -4.74 2.63
CA ASP A 62 13.56 -6.05 2.38
C ASP A 62 13.39 -6.31 0.87
N ASP A 63 13.87 -7.45 0.38
CA ASP A 63 13.55 -7.96 -0.95
C ASP A 63 12.26 -8.79 -0.89
N VAL A 64 11.25 -8.41 -1.64
CA VAL A 64 9.91 -9.01 -1.57
C VAL A 64 9.23 -9.09 -2.94
N THR A 65 8.28 -10.01 -3.06
CA THR A 65 7.21 -9.95 -4.06
C THR A 65 5.94 -9.46 -3.40
N VAL A 66 5.40 -8.34 -3.91
CA VAL A 66 4.13 -7.75 -3.48
C VAL A 66 3.06 -8.13 -4.49
N TYR A 67 2.02 -8.82 -4.02
CA TYR A 67 0.82 -9.05 -4.80
C TYR A 67 -0.26 -8.05 -4.42
N PHE A 68 -0.85 -7.39 -5.41
CA PHE A 68 -1.73 -6.25 -5.19
C PHE A 68 -2.90 -6.18 -6.15
N ASN A 69 -3.91 -5.42 -5.74
CA ASN A 69 -5.03 -5.01 -6.57
C ASN A 69 -4.94 -3.51 -6.88
N VAL A 70 -5.37 -3.12 -8.08
CA VAL A 70 -5.54 -1.72 -8.46
C VAL A 70 -7.04 -1.42 -8.51
N SER A 71 -7.47 -0.39 -7.78
CA SER A 71 -8.86 0.07 -7.75
C SER A 71 -8.94 1.58 -7.90
N ALA A 72 -10.02 2.08 -8.50
CA ALA A 72 -10.27 3.51 -8.57
C ALA A 72 -10.93 3.97 -7.27
N LYS A 73 -10.44 5.08 -6.70
CA LYS A 73 -11.10 5.81 -5.63
C LYS A 73 -11.59 7.15 -6.16
N GLU A 74 -12.84 7.47 -5.84
CA GLU A 74 -13.43 8.77 -6.12
C GLU A 74 -13.08 9.74 -4.97
N TYR A 75 -12.66 10.95 -5.31
CA TYR A 75 -12.49 12.07 -4.40
C TYR A 75 -13.23 13.27 -4.96
N THR A 76 -14.09 13.86 -4.14
CA THR A 76 -14.74 15.13 -4.46
C THR A 76 -13.86 16.26 -3.95
N ASP A 77 -13.42 17.14 -4.84
CA ASP A 77 -12.65 18.31 -4.44
C ASP A 77 -13.51 19.41 -3.80
N LYS A 78 -12.86 20.49 -3.35
CA LYS A 78 -13.53 21.59 -2.63
C LYS A 78 -14.57 22.33 -3.48
N ASP A 79 -14.47 22.24 -4.81
CA ASP A 79 -15.40 22.86 -5.76
C ASP A 79 -16.53 21.91 -6.16
N GLY A 80 -16.63 20.74 -5.52
CA GLY A 80 -17.65 19.72 -5.81
C GLY A 80 -17.36 18.88 -7.06
N LYS A 81 -16.16 18.96 -7.64
CA LYS A 81 -15.80 18.15 -8.82
C LYS A 81 -15.29 16.78 -8.40
N LYS A 82 -15.80 15.73 -9.06
CA LYS A 82 -15.31 14.36 -8.89
C LYS A 82 -13.97 14.17 -9.59
N LYS A 83 -13.01 13.58 -8.88
CA LYS A 83 -11.70 13.16 -9.36
C LYS A 83 -11.50 11.69 -9.03
N TRP A 84 -10.76 10.97 -9.85
CA TRP A 84 -10.43 9.57 -9.64
C TRP A 84 -8.92 9.39 -9.54
N PHE A 85 -8.51 8.52 -8.62
CA PHE A 85 -7.12 8.14 -8.43
C PHE A 85 -7.04 6.63 -8.28
N ASN A 86 -5.94 6.06 -8.75
CA ASN A 86 -5.68 4.64 -8.56
C ASN A 86 -5.15 4.39 -7.15
N SER A 87 -5.69 3.38 -6.50
CA SER A 87 -5.25 2.84 -5.23
C SER A 87 -4.59 1.50 -5.49
N VAL A 88 -3.35 1.36 -5.02
CA VAL A 88 -2.59 0.10 -5.06
C VAL A 88 -2.58 -0.48 -3.67
N GLN A 89 -3.25 -1.62 -3.48
CA GLN A 89 -3.38 -2.26 -2.18
C GLN A 89 -2.87 -3.69 -2.24
N ALA A 90 -1.89 -3.99 -1.39
CA ALA A 90 -1.34 -5.33 -1.23
C ALA A 90 -2.36 -6.25 -0.55
N TRP A 91 -2.47 -7.48 -1.04
CA TRP A 91 -3.27 -8.54 -0.42
C TRP A 91 -2.42 -9.76 -0.03
N LYS A 92 -1.21 -9.89 -0.57
CA LYS A 92 -0.21 -10.87 -0.15
C LYS A 92 1.20 -10.30 -0.31
N ILE A 93 2.05 -10.56 0.67
CA ILE A 93 3.49 -10.32 0.59
C ILE A 93 4.19 -11.67 0.64
N GLN A 94 5.22 -11.83 -0.19
CA GLN A 94 6.14 -12.96 -0.13
C GLN A 94 7.56 -12.40 0.02
N LYS A 95 8.18 -12.68 1.16
CA LYS A 95 9.62 -12.41 1.37
C LYS A 95 10.46 -13.53 0.76
#